data_AF-A0A953BDV7-F1
#
_entry.id   AF-A0A953BDV7-F1
#
_cell.length_a   1.000
_cell.length_b   1.000
_cell.length_c   1.000
_cell.angle_alpha   90.00
_cell.angle_beta   90.00
_cell.angle_gamma   90.00
#
_symmetry.space_group_name_H-M   'P 1'
#
loop_
_entity.id
_entity.type
_entity.pdbx_description
1 polymer ?
#
loop_
_entity_poly.entity_id
_entity_poly.type
_entity_poly.pdbx_seq_one_letter_code
_entity_poly.pdbx_strand_id
1 'polypeptide(L)'
;MIHHARVSAAAALLSAGAVGVLGQVASVDVPPPDSRAVHERPIVLDSLDVLRVTTGGRVLPGGGPAMPESGCTFEASHTDASFTGGSYTLQAGFGEGEMFAATYVLAPSDFPIRIDQIDFILATLNASVQTVTAWSVLVWDGPPNTGILMYEFSSDDLILPHARIGPGTAGLNVRLVVDPGDPEQIFLFNDSGTSRFTIALRIDEHNLQTQDPCVQAPPQTFNAFPVTDRSGLAAPAGNWLFGLNCGFLGCPPNGGWATFQQLNFLCRPSGDIVMKANWTRVNCQPGVGACCKPDGSCEPMLVADCAAINGVYQGDGVSCGSVQCPAPIGACCTSTGGCVSGVTEAICSAFQGTFAGGGTDCTDHNGNGTADICETTPVCRADLSGSSDPMHPDYGVPDGQVDASDFFYFLDQFTEGNFLVADMSGSSDPTSPDYGVPDGLLDASDFFYFLDVFVLGCG
;
A
#
# COMPACT_ATOMS: atom_id res chain seq x y z
N MET A 1 -15.30 17.53 -36.85
CA MET A 1 -15.25 18.77 -37.66
C MET A 1 -13.79 19.18 -37.70
N ILE A 2 -13.09 18.78 -38.76
CA ILE A 2 -11.63 18.87 -38.89
C ILE A 2 -11.34 20.09 -39.77
N HIS A 3 -10.64 21.08 -39.23
CA HIS A 3 -10.14 22.21 -40.03
C HIS A 3 -8.68 21.98 -40.38
N HIS A 4 -8.44 21.57 -41.63
CA HIS A 4 -7.16 21.73 -42.31
C HIS A 4 -7.03 23.17 -42.82
N ALA A 5 -5.97 23.86 -42.42
CA ALA A 5 -5.53 25.10 -43.08
C ALA A 5 -4.32 24.79 -43.97
N ARG A 6 -4.53 24.80 -45.29
CA ARG A 6 -3.48 24.86 -46.30
C ARG A 6 -3.10 26.32 -46.50
N VAL A 7 -1.80 26.63 -46.61
CA VAL A 7 -1.34 27.88 -47.22
C VAL A 7 -0.28 27.57 -48.27
N SER A 8 -0.56 28.00 -49.49
CA SER A 8 0.27 27.87 -50.69
C SER A 8 1.30 29.00 -50.81
N ALA A 9 2.36 28.67 -51.57
CA ALA A 9 3.55 29.44 -51.90
C ALA A 9 3.35 30.89 -52.41
N ALA A 10 4.35 31.72 -52.16
CA ALA A 10 4.69 32.87 -52.99
C ALA A 10 6.22 32.88 -53.25
N ALA A 11 6.60 32.69 -54.51
CA ALA A 11 7.97 32.85 -54.99
C ALA A 11 8.20 34.33 -55.35
N ALA A 12 9.28 34.92 -54.84
CA ALA A 12 9.78 36.22 -55.28
C ALA A 12 11.27 36.08 -55.63
N LEU A 13 11.55 36.20 -56.93
CA LEU A 13 12.89 36.46 -57.48
C LEU A 13 13.23 37.93 -57.27
N LEU A 14 14.41 38.25 -56.73
CA LEU A 14 15.09 39.54 -56.93
C LEU A 14 16.62 39.40 -56.72
N SER A 15 17.31 39.61 -57.85
CA SER A 15 18.66 40.10 -58.15
C SER A 15 19.75 40.26 -57.07
N ALA A 16 20.96 39.87 -57.51
CA ALA A 16 22.26 39.97 -56.85
C ALA A 16 22.76 41.39 -56.53
N GLY A 17 23.60 41.49 -55.49
CA GLY A 17 24.64 42.51 -55.39
C GLY A 17 24.87 43.10 -54.00
N ALA A 18 25.65 42.42 -53.15
CA ALA A 18 26.51 43.07 -52.16
C ALA A 18 27.53 42.06 -51.60
N VAL A 19 28.80 42.26 -51.94
CA VAL A 19 29.94 41.59 -51.31
C VAL A 19 30.09 42.18 -49.92
N GLY A 20 29.83 41.38 -48.89
CA GLY A 20 29.97 41.76 -47.48
C GLY A 20 30.61 40.63 -46.69
N VAL A 21 31.79 40.92 -46.17
CA VAL A 21 32.67 40.14 -45.27
C VAL A 21 31.95 39.00 -44.53
N LEU A 22 32.33 37.75 -44.85
CA LEU A 22 31.99 36.56 -44.07
C LEU A 22 32.65 36.67 -42.68
N GLY A 23 31.86 37.05 -41.67
CA GLY A 23 32.17 36.68 -40.30
C GLY A 23 31.98 35.16 -40.19
N GLN A 24 33.05 34.43 -39.85
CA GLN A 24 32.96 33.02 -39.50
C GLN A 24 32.04 32.89 -38.29
N VAL A 25 30.80 32.46 -38.51
CA VAL A 25 30.02 31.80 -37.47
C VAL A 25 30.78 30.51 -37.20
N ALA A 26 31.37 30.39 -36.01
CA ALA A 26 31.95 29.13 -35.58
C ALA A 26 30.84 28.08 -35.64
N SER A 27 30.93 27.16 -36.61
CA SER A 27 30.18 25.91 -36.56
C SER A 27 30.58 25.25 -35.25
N VAL A 28 29.63 25.08 -34.34
CA VAL A 28 29.86 24.23 -33.17
C VAL A 28 30.09 22.84 -33.74
N ASP A 29 31.33 22.37 -33.69
CA ASP A 29 31.71 21.03 -34.16
C ASP A 29 30.94 20.01 -33.31
N VAL A 30 29.85 19.49 -33.85
CA VAL A 30 29.13 18.35 -33.27
C VAL A 30 30.04 17.14 -33.49
N PRO A 31 30.59 16.52 -32.44
CA PRO A 31 31.42 15.33 -32.60
C PRO A 31 30.59 14.24 -33.31
N PRO A 32 31.23 13.39 -34.13
CA PRO A 32 30.51 12.33 -34.81
C PRO A 32 29.81 11.44 -33.78
N PRO A 33 28.57 11.04 -34.05
CA PRO A 33 27.77 10.20 -33.18
C PRO A 33 28.43 8.85 -32.92
N ASP A 34 28.46 8.44 -31.67
CA ASP A 34 28.86 7.09 -31.29
C ASP A 34 27.76 6.07 -31.68
N SER A 35 28.13 4.80 -31.89
CA SER A 35 27.17 3.72 -32.19
C SER A 35 26.20 3.48 -31.04
N ARG A 36 24.90 3.27 -31.35
CA ARG A 36 23.79 3.20 -30.38
C ARG A 36 23.97 2.16 -29.26
N ALA A 37 24.74 1.10 -29.49
CA ALA A 37 24.73 -0.12 -28.69
C ALA A 37 25.44 -0.03 -27.32
N VAL A 38 26.19 1.03 -26.98
CA VAL A 38 26.90 1.11 -25.68
C VAL A 38 26.91 2.54 -25.13
N HIS A 39 25.75 3.00 -24.68
CA HIS A 39 25.55 4.38 -24.19
C HIS A 39 25.05 4.49 -22.76
N GLU A 40 25.32 3.49 -21.95
CA GLU A 40 25.31 3.68 -20.51
C GLU A 40 26.52 4.54 -20.12
N ARG A 41 26.25 5.72 -19.56
CA ARG A 41 27.28 6.66 -19.13
C ARG A 41 27.16 6.93 -17.63
N PRO A 42 28.12 6.47 -16.82
CA PRO A 42 28.10 6.74 -15.39
C PRO A 42 28.23 8.24 -15.12
N ILE A 43 27.27 8.83 -14.40
CA ILE A 43 27.33 10.20 -13.88
C ILE A 43 27.17 10.27 -12.35
N VAL A 44 27.69 11.33 -11.74
CA VAL A 44 27.49 11.67 -10.32
C VAL A 44 26.98 13.11 -10.26
N LEU A 45 25.93 13.33 -9.48
CA LEU A 45 25.25 14.61 -9.35
C LEU A 45 25.18 14.98 -7.87
N ASP A 46 25.79 16.11 -7.49
CA ASP A 46 25.80 16.58 -6.09
C ASP A 46 24.39 16.96 -5.61
N SER A 47 23.60 17.53 -6.52
CA SER A 47 22.20 17.87 -6.30
C SER A 47 21.40 17.76 -7.59
N LEU A 48 20.07 17.69 -7.46
CA LEU A 48 19.14 17.79 -8.57
C LEU A 48 18.29 19.06 -8.42
N ASP A 49 18.15 19.80 -9.52
CA ASP A 49 17.07 20.78 -9.61
C ASP A 49 15.73 20.04 -9.61
N VAL A 50 14.67 20.68 -9.12
CA VAL A 50 13.34 20.07 -9.05
C VAL A 50 12.35 20.89 -9.86
N LEU A 51 11.86 20.30 -10.95
CA LEU A 51 10.71 20.83 -11.69
C LEU A 51 9.44 20.24 -11.08
N ARG A 52 8.82 20.98 -10.15
CA ARG A 52 7.56 20.58 -9.52
C ARG A 52 6.38 21.23 -10.22
N VAL A 53 5.56 20.43 -10.89
CA VAL A 53 4.43 20.88 -11.71
C VAL A 53 3.17 20.11 -11.34
N THR A 54 2.00 20.77 -11.34
CA THR A 54 0.73 20.05 -11.21
C THR A 54 0.28 19.51 -12.56
N THR A 55 -0.63 18.52 -12.57
CA THR A 55 -1.35 18.07 -13.77
C THR A 55 -1.99 19.23 -14.54
N GLY A 56 -2.62 20.18 -13.85
CA GLY A 56 -3.11 21.44 -14.45
C GLY A 56 -2.06 22.52 -14.78
N GLY A 57 -0.75 22.19 -14.77
CA GLY A 57 0.32 23.09 -15.23
C GLY A 57 0.80 24.15 -14.23
N ARG A 58 0.33 24.12 -12.98
CA ARG A 58 0.79 25.08 -11.97
C ARG A 58 2.19 24.68 -11.50
N VAL A 59 3.18 25.52 -11.76
CA VAL A 59 4.53 25.37 -11.18
C VAL A 59 4.44 25.74 -9.70
N LEU A 60 4.77 24.79 -8.82
CA LEU A 60 4.72 24.98 -7.38
C LEU A 60 6.12 25.40 -6.88
N PRO A 61 6.26 26.52 -6.13
CA PRO A 61 7.53 26.87 -5.53
C PRO A 61 8.05 25.72 -4.64
N GLY A 62 9.35 25.44 -4.73
CA GLY A 62 9.99 24.31 -4.06
C GLY A 62 9.75 24.30 -2.55
N GLY A 63 9.47 23.12 -1.99
CA GLY A 63 9.23 22.93 -0.55
C GLY A 63 7.76 22.94 -0.12
N GLY A 64 6.82 22.57 -1.00
CA GLY A 64 5.43 22.35 -0.56
C GLY A 64 5.33 21.23 0.48
N PRO A 65 4.34 21.29 1.39
CA PRO A 65 4.18 20.29 2.44
C PRO A 65 4.12 18.91 1.81
N ALA A 66 4.82 17.96 2.44
CA ALA A 66 4.57 16.55 2.20
C ALA A 66 3.05 16.32 2.30
N MET A 67 2.50 15.54 1.37
CA MET A 67 1.15 15.03 1.54
C MET A 67 1.04 14.46 2.96
N PRO A 68 -0.06 14.73 3.69
CA PRO A 68 -0.20 14.19 5.03
C PRO A 68 0.05 12.69 4.95
N GLU A 69 0.98 12.19 5.78
CA GLU A 69 1.26 10.76 5.95
C GLU A 69 0.01 10.09 6.58
N SER A 70 -1.07 10.02 5.82
CA SER A 70 -2.11 9.04 6.07
C SER A 70 -1.52 7.70 5.67
N GLY A 71 -1.65 6.64 6.48
CA GLY A 71 -1.18 5.31 6.12
C GLY A 71 -1.96 4.68 4.94
N CYS A 72 -2.68 5.49 4.18
CA CYS A 72 -3.36 5.20 2.94
C CYS A 72 -2.51 5.53 1.70
N THR A 73 -1.39 6.25 1.85
CA THR A 73 -0.49 6.66 0.77
C THR A 73 0.78 5.80 0.80
N PHE A 74 1.17 5.29 -0.37
CA PHE A 74 2.28 4.37 -0.55
C PHE A 74 3.18 4.85 -1.68
N GLU A 75 4.44 4.42 -1.67
CA GLU A 75 5.40 4.67 -2.74
C GLU A 75 5.63 3.38 -3.53
N ALA A 76 5.66 3.51 -4.86
CA ALA A 76 6.05 2.45 -5.78
C ALA A 76 7.33 2.87 -6.53
N SER A 77 8.40 2.09 -6.38
CA SER A 77 9.69 2.31 -7.02
C SER A 77 10.39 0.97 -7.23
N HIS A 78 11.13 0.82 -8.34
CA HIS A 78 12.06 -0.29 -8.54
C HIS A 78 13.51 0.08 -8.20
N THR A 79 13.78 1.38 -8.08
CA THR A 79 15.13 1.90 -7.81
C THR A 79 15.33 2.19 -6.32
N ASP A 80 16.57 2.07 -5.86
CA ASP A 80 17.05 2.54 -4.56
C ASP A 80 17.79 3.89 -4.65
N ALA A 81 17.87 4.48 -5.85
CA ALA A 81 18.55 5.74 -6.07
C ALA A 81 17.81 6.93 -5.43
N SER A 82 18.58 7.89 -4.92
CA SER A 82 18.03 9.13 -4.37
C SER A 82 17.44 10.02 -5.46
N PHE A 83 16.41 10.81 -5.11
CA PHE A 83 15.78 11.83 -5.97
C PHE A 83 16.22 13.26 -5.62
N THR A 84 17.34 13.41 -4.89
CA THR A 84 17.92 14.73 -4.53
C THR A 84 19.35 14.91 -5.02
N GLY A 85 20.01 13.86 -5.51
CA GLY A 85 21.42 13.82 -5.87
C GLY A 85 22.00 12.42 -5.59
N GLY A 86 23.07 12.02 -6.28
CA GLY A 86 23.62 10.68 -6.16
C GLY A 86 24.39 10.21 -7.40
N SER A 87 24.54 8.88 -7.52
CA SER A 87 25.20 8.24 -8.66
C SER A 87 24.18 7.55 -9.55
N TYR A 88 24.24 7.82 -10.85
CA TYR A 88 23.30 7.31 -11.85
C TYR A 88 24.03 6.82 -13.09
N THR A 89 23.32 6.07 -13.93
CA THR A 89 23.75 5.66 -15.26
C THR A 89 22.85 6.34 -16.29
N LEU A 90 23.40 7.28 -17.04
CA LEU A 90 22.71 8.00 -18.09
C LEU A 90 22.50 7.09 -19.30
N GLN A 91 21.29 7.05 -19.85
CA GLN A 91 20.91 6.22 -20.98
C GLN A 91 21.04 7.02 -22.28
N ALA A 92 22.27 7.35 -22.66
CA ALA A 92 22.59 8.37 -23.67
C ALA A 92 22.35 7.94 -25.14
N GLY A 93 21.71 6.78 -25.35
CA GLY A 93 21.27 6.28 -26.66
C GLY A 93 19.76 6.37 -26.88
N PHE A 94 19.04 6.96 -25.93
CA PHE A 94 17.58 7.00 -25.88
C PHE A 94 17.02 8.03 -26.87
N GLY A 95 16.29 7.58 -27.89
CA GLY A 95 15.76 8.41 -28.97
C GLY A 95 14.43 9.09 -28.66
N GLU A 96 14.02 9.99 -29.55
CA GLU A 96 12.66 10.53 -29.55
C GLU A 96 11.65 9.42 -29.84
N GLY A 97 10.51 9.46 -29.14
CA GLY A 97 9.46 8.44 -29.22
C GLY A 97 9.74 7.17 -28.41
N GLU A 98 10.95 6.99 -27.88
CA GLU A 98 11.23 5.90 -26.95
C GLU A 98 10.64 6.17 -25.57
N MET A 99 10.32 5.09 -24.87
CA MET A 99 9.73 5.18 -23.52
C MET A 99 10.40 4.22 -22.56
N PHE A 100 10.68 4.71 -21.36
CA PHE A 100 10.95 3.87 -20.21
C PHE A 100 9.67 3.78 -19.41
N ALA A 101 9.31 2.56 -18.99
CA ALA A 101 8.17 2.36 -18.14
C ALA A 101 8.46 1.42 -16.98
N ALA A 102 7.86 1.68 -15.84
CA ALA A 102 7.91 0.85 -14.66
C ALA A 102 6.49 0.35 -14.33
N THR A 103 6.31 -0.98 -14.34
CA THR A 103 5.07 -1.63 -13.91
C THR A 103 5.21 -2.06 -12.46
N TYR A 104 4.21 -1.72 -11.66
CA TYR A 104 4.14 -2.08 -10.24
C TYR A 104 2.97 -3.03 -10.02
N VAL A 105 3.15 -4.01 -9.13
CA VAL A 105 2.13 -4.99 -8.76
C VAL A 105 1.55 -4.59 -7.40
N LEU A 106 0.23 -4.51 -7.31
CA LEU A 106 -0.48 -4.22 -6.06
C LEU A 106 -1.39 -5.39 -5.69
N ALA A 107 -1.89 -5.40 -4.45
CA ALA A 107 -2.94 -6.34 -4.10
C ALA A 107 -4.23 -5.97 -4.86
N PRO A 108 -5.03 -6.93 -5.34
CA PRO A 108 -6.31 -6.62 -5.99
C PRO A 108 -7.24 -5.78 -5.10
N SER A 109 -7.14 -5.95 -3.78
CA SER A 109 -7.90 -5.19 -2.77
C SER A 109 -7.46 -3.73 -2.59
N ASP A 110 -6.29 -3.36 -3.13
CA ASP A 110 -5.80 -1.98 -3.03
C ASP A 110 -6.55 -1.04 -3.98
N PHE A 111 -7.16 -1.59 -5.04
CA PHE A 111 -7.90 -0.83 -6.03
C PHE A 111 -9.33 -0.50 -5.54
N PRO A 112 -9.89 0.67 -5.92
CA PRO A 112 -9.27 1.67 -6.78
C PRO A 112 -8.19 2.50 -6.06
N ILE A 113 -7.17 2.86 -6.82
CA ILE A 113 -6.08 3.74 -6.36
C ILE A 113 -6.16 5.07 -7.08
N ARG A 114 -5.61 6.10 -6.43
CA ARG A 114 -5.35 7.41 -7.01
C ARG A 114 -3.84 7.62 -7.08
N ILE A 115 -3.30 8.03 -8.23
CA ILE A 115 -1.90 8.43 -8.31
C ILE A 115 -1.80 9.89 -7.85
N ASP A 116 -0.93 10.14 -6.88
CA ASP A 116 -0.76 11.47 -6.28
C ASP A 116 0.47 12.20 -6.81
N GLN A 117 1.52 11.46 -7.13
CA GLN A 117 2.79 12.03 -7.58
C GLN A 117 3.55 11.03 -8.45
N ILE A 118 4.26 11.55 -9.45
CA ILE A 118 5.19 10.79 -10.30
C ILE A 118 6.50 11.59 -10.36
N ASP A 119 7.63 10.94 -10.08
CA ASP A 119 8.97 11.51 -10.21
C ASP A 119 9.80 10.68 -11.19
N PHE A 120 10.59 11.35 -12.03
CA PHE A 120 11.65 10.76 -12.84
C PHE A 120 12.80 11.75 -13.00
N ILE A 121 13.98 11.23 -13.33
CA ILE A 121 15.18 12.06 -13.50
C ILE A 121 15.59 12.10 -14.98
N LEU A 122 15.82 13.32 -15.46
CA LEU A 122 16.58 13.59 -16.67
C LEU A 122 17.92 14.20 -16.29
N ALA A 123 18.99 13.84 -16.99
CA ALA A 123 20.30 14.38 -16.71
C ALA A 123 21.10 14.64 -18.00
N THR A 124 22.09 15.51 -17.88
CA THR A 124 23.06 15.84 -18.92
C THR A 124 24.45 15.37 -18.49
N LEU A 125 25.33 15.13 -19.47
CA LEU A 125 26.75 14.84 -19.23
C LEU A 125 27.60 15.75 -20.10
N ASN A 126 28.34 16.66 -19.46
CA ASN A 126 29.19 17.65 -20.14
C ASN A 126 28.45 18.39 -21.28
N ALA A 127 27.19 18.76 -21.06
CA ALA A 127 26.41 19.47 -22.07
C ALA A 127 27.05 20.82 -22.42
N SER A 128 27.20 21.09 -23.71
CA SER A 128 27.78 22.34 -24.22
C SER A 128 26.79 23.50 -24.17
N VAL A 129 25.50 23.20 -24.11
CA VAL A 129 24.39 24.15 -24.13
C VAL A 129 23.37 23.79 -23.06
N GLN A 130 22.48 24.74 -22.73
CA GLN A 130 21.27 24.39 -22.01
C GLN A 130 20.41 23.50 -22.90
N THR A 131 19.97 22.38 -22.37
CA THR A 131 19.10 21.44 -23.10
C THR A 131 17.65 21.76 -22.81
N VAL A 132 16.80 21.67 -23.82
CA VAL A 132 15.34 21.71 -23.70
C VAL A 132 14.79 20.39 -24.21
N THR A 133 14.13 19.62 -23.35
CA THR A 133 13.58 18.31 -23.68
C THR A 133 12.08 18.32 -23.45
N ALA A 134 11.30 18.03 -24.50
CA ALA A 134 9.88 17.78 -24.38
C ALA A 134 9.66 16.32 -23.95
N TRP A 135 8.80 16.13 -22.95
CA TRP A 135 8.55 14.85 -22.30
C TRP A 135 7.06 14.61 -22.11
N SER A 136 6.69 13.34 -22.09
CA SER A 136 5.34 12.90 -21.73
C SER A 136 5.38 11.86 -20.63
N VAL A 137 4.41 11.92 -19.72
CA VAL A 137 4.12 10.88 -18.74
C VAL A 137 2.83 10.18 -19.13
N LEU A 138 2.87 8.86 -19.23
CA LEU A 138 1.73 8.04 -19.59
C LEU A 138 1.43 7.04 -18.46
N VAL A 139 0.15 6.80 -18.19
CA VAL A 139 -0.30 5.96 -17.07
C VAL A 139 -1.25 4.88 -17.58
N TRP A 140 -0.95 3.62 -17.30
CA TRP A 140 -1.80 2.48 -17.63
C TRP A 140 -2.40 1.82 -16.40
N ASP A 141 -3.64 1.38 -16.56
CA ASP A 141 -4.21 0.27 -15.78
C ASP A 141 -3.70 -1.04 -16.40
N GLY A 142 -2.78 -1.71 -15.71
CA GLY A 142 -2.08 -2.91 -16.17
C GLY A 142 -0.73 -2.68 -16.84
N PRO A 143 -0.12 -3.74 -17.41
CA PRO A 143 1.12 -3.65 -18.18
C PRO A 143 0.99 -2.78 -19.43
N PRO A 144 2.04 -2.12 -19.93
CA PRO A 144 1.92 -1.14 -21.02
C PRO A 144 1.63 -1.77 -22.39
N ASN A 145 1.86 -3.08 -22.55
CA ASN A 145 1.66 -3.82 -23.79
C ASN A 145 0.25 -4.46 -23.93
N THR A 146 -0.44 -4.70 -22.82
CA THR A 146 -1.75 -5.39 -22.79
C THR A 146 -2.81 -4.66 -21.99
N GLY A 147 -2.41 -3.71 -21.14
CA GLY A 147 -3.29 -2.91 -20.30
C GLY A 147 -3.96 -1.77 -21.05
N ILE A 148 -4.64 -0.92 -20.28
CA ILE A 148 -5.44 0.18 -20.80
C ILE A 148 -4.70 1.48 -20.51
N LEU A 149 -4.40 2.27 -21.54
CA LEU A 149 -3.86 3.62 -21.36
C LEU A 149 -4.97 4.52 -20.79
N MET A 150 -4.74 5.05 -19.59
CA MET A 150 -5.73 5.84 -18.85
C MET A 150 -5.48 7.34 -19.02
N TYR A 151 -4.21 7.77 -18.91
CA TYR A 151 -3.83 9.18 -18.95
C TYR A 151 -2.51 9.38 -19.70
N GLU A 152 -2.39 10.53 -20.36
CA GLU A 152 -1.16 11.01 -21.01
C GLU A 152 -1.03 12.52 -20.75
N PHE A 153 0.09 12.93 -20.16
CA PHE A 153 0.44 14.31 -19.86
C PHE A 153 1.69 14.68 -20.62
N SER A 154 1.60 15.65 -21.54
CA SER A 154 2.72 16.07 -22.39
C SER A 154 3.14 17.49 -22.06
N SER A 155 4.44 17.73 -21.96
CA SER A 155 4.99 19.07 -21.86
C SER A 155 4.80 19.83 -23.18
N ASP A 156 4.33 21.07 -23.12
CA ASP A 156 4.02 21.92 -24.26
C ASP A 156 4.44 23.40 -24.05
N ASP A 157 5.10 23.72 -22.93
CA ASP A 157 5.43 25.08 -22.47
C ASP A 157 4.21 26.02 -22.28
N LEU A 158 2.98 25.52 -22.43
CA LEU A 158 1.75 26.28 -22.17
C LEU A 158 1.17 25.93 -20.80
N ILE A 159 0.99 24.63 -20.56
CA ILE A 159 0.50 24.06 -19.31
C ILE A 159 1.67 23.41 -18.60
N LEU A 160 2.30 22.44 -19.26
CA LEU A 160 3.41 21.68 -18.68
C LEU A 160 4.74 22.18 -19.30
N PRO A 161 5.66 22.74 -18.49
CA PRO A 161 6.94 23.22 -19.00
C PRO A 161 7.83 22.08 -19.49
N HIS A 162 8.59 22.32 -20.56
CA HIS A 162 9.65 21.42 -20.98
C HIS A 162 10.76 21.33 -19.92
N ALA A 163 11.48 20.20 -19.90
CA ALA A 163 12.62 20.02 -19.03
C ALA A 163 13.80 20.86 -19.54
N ARG A 164 14.28 21.80 -18.72
CA ARG A 164 15.42 22.68 -19.04
C ARG A 164 16.57 22.39 -18.09
N ILE A 165 17.69 21.91 -18.63
CA ILE A 165 18.88 21.55 -17.83
C ILE A 165 20.06 22.36 -18.35
N GLY A 166 20.78 23.03 -17.44
CA GLY A 166 21.91 23.89 -17.78
C GLY A 166 23.08 23.16 -18.43
N PRO A 167 24.04 23.90 -19.02
CA PRO A 167 25.29 23.32 -19.51
C PRO A 167 26.07 22.59 -18.40
N GLY A 168 26.90 21.63 -18.81
CA GLY A 168 27.70 20.79 -17.91
C GLY A 168 27.03 19.46 -17.61
N THR A 169 27.40 18.86 -16.48
CA THR A 169 26.80 17.63 -15.96
C THR A 169 25.84 18.03 -14.85
N ALA A 170 24.55 17.96 -15.13
CA ALA A 170 23.50 18.37 -14.21
C ALA A 170 22.30 17.41 -14.31
N GLY A 171 21.41 17.44 -13.33
CA GLY A 171 20.19 16.65 -13.35
C GLY A 171 18.99 17.43 -12.86
N LEU A 172 17.84 17.02 -13.38
CA LEU A 172 16.53 17.56 -13.07
C LEU A 172 15.62 16.42 -12.63
N ASN A 173 15.11 16.51 -11.41
CA ASN A 173 13.99 15.70 -10.97
C ASN A 173 12.70 16.39 -11.45
N VAL A 174 12.01 15.77 -12.42
CA VAL A 174 10.68 16.20 -12.83
C VAL A 174 9.67 15.53 -11.91
N ARG A 175 8.97 16.35 -11.12
CA ARG A 175 7.96 15.94 -10.16
C ARG A 175 6.58 16.42 -10.62
N LEU A 176 5.83 15.51 -11.21
CA LEU A 176 4.44 15.73 -11.57
C LEU A 176 3.56 15.40 -10.35
N VAL A 177 2.86 16.41 -9.83
CA VAL A 177 1.97 16.29 -8.67
C VAL A 177 0.53 16.37 -9.16
N VAL A 178 -0.33 15.47 -8.69
CA VAL A 178 -1.77 15.60 -8.89
C VAL A 178 -2.31 16.43 -7.72
N ASP A 179 -2.78 17.65 -7.98
CA ASP A 179 -3.31 18.51 -6.92
C ASP A 179 -4.63 17.90 -6.41
N PRO A 180 -4.83 17.65 -5.10
CA PRO A 180 -6.08 17.09 -4.58
C PRO A 180 -7.34 17.90 -4.91
N GLY A 181 -7.19 19.20 -5.23
CA GLY A 181 -8.28 20.07 -5.66
C GLY A 181 -8.53 20.07 -7.18
N ASP A 182 -7.72 19.36 -7.96
CA ASP A 182 -7.85 19.26 -9.41
C ASP A 182 -9.05 18.36 -9.78
N PRO A 183 -9.97 18.76 -10.66
CA PRO A 183 -10.98 17.85 -11.20
C PRO A 183 -10.38 16.66 -11.96
N GLU A 184 -9.16 16.78 -12.49
CA GLU A 184 -8.49 15.75 -13.31
C GLU A 184 -7.57 14.86 -12.44
N GLN A 185 -8.16 14.19 -11.46
CA GLN A 185 -7.45 13.16 -10.69
C GLN A 185 -7.14 11.92 -11.56
N ILE A 186 -6.04 11.24 -11.24
CA ILE A 186 -5.62 9.98 -11.89
C ILE A 186 -6.14 8.81 -11.08
N PHE A 187 -7.27 8.21 -11.46
CA PHE A 187 -7.83 7.02 -10.82
C PHE A 187 -7.60 5.77 -11.67
N LEU A 188 -7.22 4.67 -11.02
CA LEU A 188 -7.07 3.36 -11.63
C LEU A 188 -7.94 2.35 -10.87
N PHE A 189 -8.68 1.53 -11.61
CA PHE A 189 -9.74 0.67 -11.06
C PHE A 189 -9.43 -0.83 -11.15
N ASN A 190 -8.26 -1.20 -11.67
CA ASN A 190 -7.90 -2.55 -12.07
C ASN A 190 -8.81 -3.10 -13.17
N ASP A 191 -9.22 -2.25 -14.11
CA ASP A 191 -10.07 -2.63 -15.24
C ASP A 191 -9.36 -3.62 -16.18
N SER A 192 -8.02 -3.62 -16.18
CA SER A 192 -7.23 -4.64 -16.88
C SER A 192 -7.32 -6.03 -16.24
N GLY A 193 -7.75 -6.13 -14.97
CA GLY A 193 -7.79 -7.37 -14.19
C GLY A 193 -6.41 -7.93 -13.82
N THR A 194 -5.34 -7.16 -14.04
CA THR A 194 -3.95 -7.64 -13.86
C THR A 194 -3.36 -7.32 -12.48
N SER A 195 -4.05 -6.51 -11.68
CA SER A 195 -3.62 -5.95 -10.39
C SER A 195 -2.27 -5.23 -10.49
N ARG A 196 -2.11 -4.47 -11.59
CA ARG A 196 -0.89 -3.74 -11.93
C ARG A 196 -1.25 -2.34 -12.40
N PHE A 197 -0.32 -1.42 -12.24
CA PHE A 197 -0.33 -0.17 -12.98
C PHE A 197 1.06 0.09 -13.55
N THR A 198 1.13 0.90 -14.60
CA THR A 198 2.40 1.26 -15.24
C THR A 198 2.50 2.76 -15.42
N ILE A 199 3.67 3.31 -15.10
CA ILE A 199 4.03 4.68 -15.43
C ILE A 199 5.11 4.63 -16.51
N ALA A 200 4.96 5.42 -17.57
CA ALA A 200 5.98 5.58 -18.60
C ALA A 200 6.41 7.03 -18.74
N LEU A 201 7.71 7.23 -18.94
CA LEU A 201 8.33 8.45 -19.43
C LEU A 201 8.65 8.28 -20.91
N ARG A 202 8.11 9.16 -21.75
CA ARG A 202 8.47 9.30 -23.16
C ARG A 202 9.28 10.57 -23.38
N ILE A 203 10.32 10.48 -24.20
CA ILE A 203 10.98 11.66 -24.76
C ILE A 203 10.26 12.02 -26.05
N ASP A 204 9.54 13.13 -26.08
CA ASP A 204 8.81 13.59 -27.25
C ASP A 204 9.74 14.30 -28.24
N GLU A 205 10.56 15.20 -27.72
CA GLU A 205 11.51 16.00 -28.50
C GLU A 205 12.79 16.21 -27.70
N HIS A 206 13.93 15.92 -28.33
CA HIS A 206 15.25 16.22 -27.82
C HIS A 206 15.65 17.65 -28.19
N ASN A 207 16.56 18.25 -27.44
CA ASN A 207 17.09 19.57 -27.77
C ASN A 207 17.82 19.59 -29.13
N LEU A 208 18.46 18.48 -29.48
CA LEU A 208 19.05 18.24 -30.80
C LEU A 208 19.00 16.75 -31.13
N GLN A 209 18.06 16.33 -31.98
CA GLN A 209 17.96 14.94 -32.41
C GLN A 209 18.81 14.65 -33.67
N THR A 210 19.22 13.39 -33.80
CA THR A 210 19.79 12.79 -35.02
C THR A 210 18.74 12.44 -36.05
N GLN A 211 19.12 12.41 -37.34
CA GLN A 211 18.16 12.10 -38.40
C GLN A 211 17.53 10.71 -38.27
N ASP A 212 18.30 9.71 -37.83
CA ASP A 212 17.82 8.36 -37.60
C ASP A 212 18.39 7.80 -36.29
N PRO A 213 17.60 7.84 -35.20
CA PRO A 213 18.01 7.32 -33.90
C PRO A 213 18.26 5.80 -33.89
N CYS A 214 17.87 5.07 -34.93
CA CYS A 214 18.16 3.64 -35.03
C CYS A 214 19.63 3.33 -35.31
N VAL A 215 20.30 4.20 -36.07
CA VAL A 215 21.69 4.00 -36.49
C VAL A 215 22.65 4.98 -35.81
N GLN A 216 22.10 6.07 -35.26
CA GLN A 216 22.87 7.18 -34.71
C GLN A 216 22.31 7.58 -33.34
N ALA A 217 23.12 7.59 -32.28
CA ALA A 217 22.63 8.06 -30.98
C ALA A 217 22.45 9.59 -30.96
N PRO A 218 21.43 10.12 -30.27
CA PRO A 218 21.30 11.56 -30.04
C PRO A 218 22.58 12.15 -29.43
N PRO A 219 23.05 13.35 -29.84
CA PRO A 219 24.33 13.89 -29.35
C PRO A 219 24.29 14.12 -27.84
N GLN A 220 25.23 13.50 -27.12
CA GLN A 220 25.21 13.46 -25.66
C GLN A 220 25.46 14.82 -25.01
N THR A 221 26.27 15.66 -25.66
CA THR A 221 26.63 17.00 -25.19
C THR A 221 25.57 18.06 -25.52
N PHE A 222 24.45 17.67 -26.14
CA PHE A 222 23.37 18.60 -26.49
C PHE A 222 22.01 18.20 -25.93
N ASN A 223 21.90 17.04 -25.28
CA ASN A 223 20.61 16.48 -24.85
C ASN A 223 20.66 16.02 -23.40
N ALA A 224 19.47 15.99 -22.80
CA ALA A 224 19.23 15.31 -21.54
C ALA A 224 18.61 13.93 -21.79
N PHE A 225 18.95 12.95 -20.96
CA PHE A 225 18.46 11.58 -21.10
C PHE A 225 17.92 11.05 -19.78
N PRO A 226 17.02 10.06 -19.83
CA PRO A 226 16.63 9.33 -18.63
C PRO A 226 17.82 8.57 -18.04
N VAL A 227 17.70 8.24 -16.76
CA VAL A 227 18.75 7.55 -16.01
C VAL A 227 18.23 6.25 -15.40
N THR A 228 19.13 5.30 -15.24
CA THR A 228 18.96 4.13 -14.38
C THR A 228 19.86 4.25 -13.15
N ASP A 229 19.59 3.47 -12.12
CA ASP A 229 20.48 3.39 -10.96
C ASP A 229 21.77 2.60 -11.27
N ARG A 230 22.58 2.44 -10.22
CA ARG A 230 23.87 1.74 -10.25
C ARG A 230 23.95 0.53 -9.31
N SER A 231 22.88 0.24 -8.58
CA SER A 231 22.78 -0.92 -7.70
C SER A 231 22.57 -2.22 -8.48
N GLY A 232 22.23 -2.12 -9.77
CA GLY A 232 22.07 -3.23 -10.70
C GLY A 232 20.59 -3.52 -10.95
N LEU A 233 20.30 -4.27 -12.00
CA LEU A 233 18.92 -4.53 -12.45
C LEU A 233 18.20 -5.53 -11.52
N ALA A 234 17.51 -5.03 -10.50
CA ALA A 234 16.76 -5.83 -9.52
C ALA A 234 15.34 -6.19 -9.99
N ALA A 235 14.71 -5.37 -10.82
CA ALA A 235 13.35 -5.57 -11.33
C ALA A 235 13.28 -5.74 -12.86
N PRO A 236 13.98 -6.73 -13.47
CA PRO A 236 14.03 -6.89 -14.92
C PRO A 236 12.66 -7.17 -15.57
N ALA A 237 11.70 -7.73 -14.83
CA ALA A 237 10.34 -7.96 -15.30
C ALA A 237 9.40 -6.76 -15.08
N GLY A 238 9.80 -5.81 -14.23
CA GLY A 238 9.04 -4.60 -13.89
C GLY A 238 9.46 -3.37 -14.70
N ASN A 239 10.70 -3.33 -15.20
CA ASN A 239 11.17 -2.28 -16.12
C ASN A 239 10.91 -2.65 -17.58
N TRP A 240 10.51 -1.67 -18.36
CA TRP A 240 10.14 -1.80 -19.76
C TRP A 240 10.81 -0.74 -20.62
N LEU A 241 11.07 -1.13 -21.86
CA LEU A 241 11.46 -0.25 -22.95
C LEU A 241 10.38 -0.33 -24.04
N PHE A 242 9.84 0.83 -24.43
CA PHE A 242 9.24 0.99 -25.76
C PHE A 242 10.33 1.45 -26.70
N GLY A 243 10.85 0.52 -27.50
CA GLY A 243 11.91 0.83 -28.45
C GLY A 243 11.36 1.24 -29.80
N LEU A 244 12.10 2.08 -30.51
CA LEU A 244 11.82 2.37 -31.92
C LEU A 244 11.92 1.12 -32.79
N ASN A 245 11.13 1.08 -33.86
CA ASN A 245 11.21 -0.01 -34.83
C ASN A 245 12.45 0.15 -35.72
N CYS A 246 13.58 -0.38 -35.24
CA CYS A 246 14.85 -0.41 -35.95
C CYS A 246 15.11 -1.75 -36.65
N GLY A 247 14.02 -2.42 -37.06
CA GLY A 247 14.06 -3.76 -37.65
C GLY A 247 14.51 -4.84 -36.66
N PHE A 248 14.92 -6.00 -37.20
CA PHE A 248 15.24 -7.19 -36.40
C PHE A 248 16.41 -7.02 -35.42
N LEU A 249 17.33 -6.09 -35.70
CA LEU A 249 18.45 -5.78 -34.80
C LEU A 249 18.14 -4.65 -33.80
N GLY A 250 16.90 -4.14 -33.80
CA GLY A 250 16.44 -3.15 -32.84
C GLY A 250 16.30 -3.71 -31.42
N CYS A 251 16.04 -2.80 -30.48
CA CYS A 251 15.89 -3.11 -29.07
C CYS A 251 14.57 -2.53 -28.53
N PRO A 252 13.51 -3.34 -28.41
CA PRO A 252 13.41 -4.75 -28.82
C PRO A 252 13.39 -4.94 -30.35
N PRO A 253 13.59 -6.17 -30.85
CA PRO A 253 13.48 -6.46 -32.29
C PRO A 253 12.15 -6.02 -32.87
N ASN A 254 12.20 -5.19 -33.91
CA ASN A 254 11.06 -4.53 -34.56
C ASN A 254 10.31 -3.50 -33.68
N GLY A 255 10.92 -3.06 -32.58
CA GLY A 255 10.38 -2.04 -31.69
C GLY A 255 9.18 -2.49 -30.86
N GLY A 256 8.54 -1.53 -30.21
CA GLY A 256 7.42 -1.76 -29.30
C GLY A 256 7.87 -2.07 -27.87
N TRP A 257 6.94 -2.55 -27.07
CA TRP A 257 7.16 -2.84 -25.65
C TRP A 257 7.88 -4.17 -25.43
N ALA A 258 8.94 -4.13 -24.63
CA ALA A 258 9.56 -5.32 -24.05
C ALA A 258 10.01 -5.02 -22.62
N THR A 259 9.92 -6.02 -21.73
CA THR A 259 10.55 -5.91 -20.41
C THR A 259 12.07 -5.95 -20.56
N PHE A 260 12.80 -5.40 -19.60
CA PHE A 260 14.27 -5.50 -19.59
C PHE A 260 14.71 -6.98 -19.55
N GLN A 261 13.93 -7.88 -18.94
CA GLN A 261 14.18 -9.32 -18.98
C GLN A 261 14.16 -9.91 -20.41
N GLN A 262 13.31 -9.37 -21.28
CA GLN A 262 13.15 -9.83 -22.67
C GLN A 262 14.18 -9.18 -23.62
N LEU A 263 14.83 -8.09 -23.21
CA LEU A 263 15.83 -7.42 -24.03
C LEU A 263 17.12 -8.23 -24.14
N ASN A 264 17.75 -8.14 -25.32
CA ASN A 264 19.09 -8.64 -25.52
C ASN A 264 20.07 -7.91 -24.58
N PHE A 265 21.01 -8.63 -23.98
CA PHE A 265 22.03 -8.06 -23.10
C PHE A 265 22.81 -6.90 -23.71
N LEU A 266 22.88 -6.81 -25.05
CA LEU A 266 23.56 -5.72 -25.77
C LEU A 266 22.90 -4.34 -25.60
N CYS A 267 21.63 -4.29 -25.22
CA CYS A 267 20.87 -3.03 -25.11
C CYS A 267 19.93 -2.99 -23.92
N ARG A 268 19.99 -4.02 -23.07
CA ARG A 268 19.32 -4.05 -21.79
C ARG A 268 20.09 -3.14 -20.83
N PRO A 269 19.45 -2.13 -20.22
CA PRO A 269 20.09 -1.34 -19.20
C PRO A 269 20.59 -2.18 -18.02
N SER A 270 21.67 -1.74 -17.38
CA SER A 270 22.32 -2.46 -16.28
C SER A 270 21.68 -2.24 -14.92
N GLY A 271 20.89 -1.17 -14.75
CA GLY A 271 20.16 -0.81 -13.53
C GLY A 271 18.65 -0.67 -13.75
N ASP A 272 17.91 -0.45 -12.67
CA ASP A 272 16.48 -0.18 -12.72
C ASP A 272 16.21 1.28 -13.13
N ILE A 273 15.06 1.54 -13.75
CA ILE A 273 14.69 2.89 -14.18
C ILE A 273 14.51 3.77 -12.93
N VAL A 274 15.12 4.96 -12.92
CA VAL A 274 14.96 5.91 -11.80
C VAL A 274 13.65 6.66 -11.96
N MET A 275 12.60 6.02 -11.49
CA MET A 275 11.22 6.49 -11.51
C MET A 275 10.49 6.00 -10.26
N LYS A 276 9.64 6.85 -9.71
CA LYS A 276 8.74 6.46 -8.62
C LYS A 276 7.38 7.12 -8.75
N ALA A 277 6.39 6.50 -8.12
CA ALA A 277 5.05 7.05 -8.00
C ALA A 277 4.52 6.91 -6.57
N ASN A 278 3.93 7.99 -6.06
CA ASN A 278 3.13 7.94 -4.84
C ASN A 278 1.66 7.74 -5.22
N TRP A 279 0.98 6.85 -4.51
CA TRP A 279 -0.41 6.53 -4.77
C TRP A 279 -1.17 6.33 -3.46
N THR A 280 -2.47 6.62 -3.50
CA THR A 280 -3.37 6.52 -2.36
C THR A 280 -4.49 5.54 -2.65
N ARG A 281 -4.80 4.66 -1.69
CA ARG A 281 -6.00 3.82 -1.73
C ARG A 281 -7.25 4.68 -1.56
N VAL A 282 -8.14 4.68 -2.54
CA VAL A 282 -9.33 5.57 -2.52
C VAL A 282 -10.29 5.20 -1.41
N ASN A 283 -10.43 3.90 -1.14
CA ASN A 283 -11.33 3.37 -0.11
C ASN A 283 -10.65 3.21 1.26
N CYS A 284 -9.45 3.78 1.43
CA CYS A 284 -8.78 3.76 2.73
C CYS A 284 -9.32 4.90 3.59
N GLN A 285 -9.91 4.52 4.72
CA GLN A 285 -10.27 5.48 5.77
C GLN A 285 -9.04 5.65 6.68
N PRO A 286 -8.45 6.86 6.77
CA PRO A 286 -7.31 7.10 7.64
C PRO A 286 -7.59 6.64 9.07
N GLY A 287 -6.66 5.90 9.67
CA GLY A 287 -6.80 5.33 11.00
C GLY A 287 -7.60 4.03 11.11
N VAL A 288 -8.20 3.50 10.02
CA VAL A 288 -8.86 2.18 9.98
C VAL A 288 -7.98 1.17 9.24
N GLY A 289 -7.82 -0.01 9.81
CA GLY A 289 -6.97 -1.07 9.28
C GLY A 289 -7.22 -2.41 9.97
N ALA A 290 -6.58 -3.47 9.46
CA ALA A 290 -6.69 -4.81 10.03
C ALA A 290 -6.20 -4.82 11.49
N CYS A 291 -7.10 -5.23 12.39
CA CYS A 291 -6.82 -5.47 13.79
C CYS A 291 -6.82 -6.97 14.06
N CYS A 292 -5.67 -7.53 14.44
CA CYS A 292 -5.61 -8.91 14.91
C CYS A 292 -6.03 -8.97 16.37
N LYS A 293 -7.16 -9.64 16.62
CA LYS A 293 -7.72 -9.83 17.95
C LYS A 293 -6.97 -10.95 18.71
N PRO A 294 -6.99 -10.95 20.06
CA PRO A 294 -6.39 -12.02 20.87
C PRO A 294 -6.96 -13.42 20.60
N ASP A 295 -8.20 -13.50 20.10
CA ASP A 295 -8.87 -14.72 19.67
C ASP A 295 -8.38 -15.24 18.29
N GLY A 296 -7.38 -14.60 17.70
CA GLY A 296 -6.81 -14.95 16.39
C GLY A 296 -7.64 -14.49 15.20
N SER A 297 -8.80 -13.88 15.41
CA SER A 297 -9.62 -13.31 14.33
C SER A 297 -9.12 -11.92 13.91
N CYS A 298 -9.53 -11.47 12.73
CA CYS A 298 -9.16 -10.16 12.20
C CYS A 298 -10.40 -9.36 11.83
N GLU A 299 -10.47 -8.11 12.30
CA GLU A 299 -11.50 -7.15 11.90
C GLU A 299 -10.91 -5.80 11.53
N PRO A 300 -11.46 -5.09 10.53
CA PRO A 300 -11.06 -3.71 10.23
C PRO A 300 -11.59 -2.78 11.31
N MET A 301 -10.70 -2.14 12.06
CA MET A 301 -11.05 -1.25 13.18
C MET A 301 -10.18 0.00 13.19
N LEU A 302 -10.57 1.02 13.96
CA LEU A 302 -9.69 2.15 14.21
C LEU A 302 -8.47 1.72 15.04
N VAL A 303 -7.32 2.37 14.86
CA VAL A 303 -6.11 2.12 15.68
C VAL A 303 -6.39 2.21 17.19
N ALA A 304 -7.23 3.16 17.60
CA ALA A 304 -7.61 3.35 18.99
C ALA A 304 -8.49 2.20 19.51
N ASP A 305 -9.46 1.75 18.71
CA ASP A 305 -10.36 0.66 19.08
C ASP A 305 -9.63 -0.68 19.12
N CYS A 306 -8.70 -0.89 18.17
CA CYS A 306 -7.84 -2.06 18.15
C CYS A 306 -6.97 -2.16 19.41
N ALA A 307 -6.38 -1.03 19.83
CA ALA A 307 -5.63 -0.96 21.07
C ALA A 307 -6.51 -1.18 22.31
N ALA A 308 -7.75 -0.68 22.30
CA ALA A 308 -8.69 -0.82 23.41
C ALA A 308 -9.06 -2.29 23.71
N ILE A 309 -9.05 -3.15 22.70
CA ILE A 309 -9.32 -4.60 22.84
C ILE A 309 -8.05 -5.45 22.97
N ASN A 310 -6.90 -4.84 23.25
CA ASN A 310 -5.58 -5.49 23.27
C ASN A 310 -5.23 -6.21 21.96
N GLY A 311 -5.77 -5.74 20.84
CA GLY A 311 -5.46 -6.23 19.51
C GLY A 311 -4.15 -5.68 18.96
N VAL A 312 -3.61 -6.35 17.94
CA VAL A 312 -2.40 -5.92 17.23
C VAL A 312 -2.80 -5.31 15.89
N TYR A 313 -2.70 -3.97 15.82
CA TYR A 313 -2.99 -3.20 14.61
C TYR A 313 -1.91 -3.39 13.55
N GLN A 314 -2.32 -3.72 12.32
CA GLN A 314 -1.40 -4.05 11.21
C GLN A 314 -1.04 -2.84 10.34
N GLY A 315 -1.63 -1.68 10.62
CA GLY A 315 -1.46 -0.46 9.84
C GLY A 315 -2.72 -0.07 9.07
N ASP A 316 -2.81 1.22 8.72
CA ASP A 316 -3.96 1.77 8.01
C ASP A 316 -4.14 1.12 6.63
N GLY A 317 -5.40 0.92 6.24
CA GLY A 317 -5.76 0.36 4.95
C GLY A 317 -5.37 -1.10 4.72
N VAL A 318 -4.65 -1.75 5.65
CA VAL A 318 -4.34 -3.18 5.56
C VAL A 318 -5.62 -3.99 5.68
N SER A 319 -5.87 -4.88 4.71
CA SER A 319 -7.05 -5.74 4.72
C SER A 319 -6.83 -6.98 5.58
N CYS A 320 -7.85 -7.38 6.34
CA CYS A 320 -7.82 -8.63 7.10
C CYS A 320 -7.63 -9.88 6.21
N GLY A 321 -8.00 -9.82 4.93
CA GLY A 321 -7.76 -10.92 3.98
C GLY A 321 -6.28 -11.11 3.61
N SER A 322 -5.44 -10.09 3.79
CA SER A 322 -3.99 -10.14 3.52
C SER A 322 -3.14 -10.42 4.77
N VAL A 323 -3.74 -10.45 5.95
CA VAL A 323 -3.05 -10.61 7.23
C VAL A 323 -3.21 -12.05 7.71
N GLN A 324 -2.15 -12.60 8.30
CA GLN A 324 -2.21 -13.83 9.07
C GLN A 324 -2.05 -13.46 10.54
N CYS A 325 -3.15 -13.48 11.28
CA CYS A 325 -3.11 -13.14 12.70
C CYS A 325 -2.40 -14.23 13.51
N PRO A 326 -1.78 -13.86 14.65
CA PRO A 326 -1.16 -14.83 15.56
C PRO A 326 -2.15 -15.91 15.98
N ALA A 327 -1.64 -17.11 16.30
CA ALA A 327 -2.47 -18.17 16.86
C ALA A 327 -3.20 -17.65 18.11
N PRO A 328 -4.49 -18.00 18.29
CA PRO A 328 -5.26 -17.56 19.44
C PRO A 328 -4.55 -17.93 20.74
N ILE A 329 -4.51 -16.98 21.66
CA ILE A 329 -4.10 -17.23 23.05
C ILE A 329 -5.34 -17.21 23.93
N GLY A 330 -5.35 -18.05 24.95
CA GLY A 330 -6.50 -18.20 25.85
C GLY A 330 -6.15 -18.97 27.12
N ALA A 331 -7.16 -19.30 27.90
CA ALA A 331 -7.04 -20.09 29.10
C ALA A 331 -6.86 -21.58 28.78
N CYS A 332 -6.03 -22.23 29.59
CA CYS A 332 -5.79 -23.66 29.54
C CYS A 332 -6.12 -24.29 30.89
N CYS A 333 -7.10 -25.18 30.87
CA CYS A 333 -7.59 -25.88 32.04
C CYS A 333 -6.88 -27.20 32.21
N THR A 334 -6.21 -27.40 33.35
CA THR A 334 -5.58 -28.67 33.68
C THR A 334 -6.61 -29.61 34.29
N SER A 335 -6.38 -30.92 34.17
CA SER A 335 -7.20 -31.95 34.79
C SER A 335 -7.22 -31.93 36.33
N THR A 336 -6.40 -31.07 36.95
CA THR A 336 -6.30 -30.90 38.41
C THR A 336 -6.91 -29.58 38.90
N GLY A 337 -7.72 -28.91 38.07
CA GLY A 337 -8.37 -27.63 38.41
C GLY A 337 -7.46 -26.39 38.29
N GLY A 338 -6.24 -26.55 37.75
CA GLY A 338 -5.35 -25.42 37.48
C GLY A 338 -5.75 -24.69 36.20
N CYS A 339 -5.59 -23.36 36.16
CA CYS A 339 -5.78 -22.57 34.96
C CYS A 339 -4.53 -21.76 34.62
N VAL A 340 -4.11 -21.78 33.35
CA VAL A 340 -3.03 -20.94 32.82
C VAL A 340 -3.55 -20.09 31.67
N SER A 341 -3.50 -18.77 31.80
CA SER A 341 -3.95 -17.83 30.76
C SER A 341 -2.83 -17.48 29.77
N GLY A 342 -3.21 -16.96 28.60
CA GLY A 342 -2.26 -16.43 27.61
C GLY A 342 -1.44 -17.50 26.89
N VAL A 343 -1.91 -18.74 26.80
CA VAL A 343 -1.23 -19.83 26.09
C VAL A 343 -1.96 -20.17 24.80
N THR A 344 -1.25 -20.71 23.81
CA THR A 344 -1.85 -21.24 22.59
C THR A 344 -2.42 -22.63 22.82
N GLU A 345 -3.34 -23.08 21.96
CA GLU A 345 -3.89 -24.45 21.98
C GLU A 345 -2.78 -25.52 21.93
N ALA A 346 -1.73 -25.30 21.13
CA ALA A 346 -0.58 -26.19 21.03
C ALA A 346 0.20 -26.30 22.36
N ILE A 347 0.36 -25.19 23.08
CA ILE A 347 1.01 -25.18 24.40
C ILE A 347 0.10 -25.86 25.42
N CYS A 348 -1.21 -25.57 25.38
CA CYS A 348 -2.18 -26.16 26.30
C CYS A 348 -2.24 -27.68 26.19
N SER A 349 -2.31 -28.20 24.96
CA SER A 349 -2.29 -29.64 24.69
C SER A 349 -0.96 -30.30 25.09
N ALA A 350 0.18 -29.60 24.98
CA ALA A 350 1.46 -30.09 25.46
C ALA A 350 1.51 -30.28 26.99
N PHE A 351 0.73 -29.50 27.74
CA PHE A 351 0.53 -29.67 29.19
C PHE A 351 -0.62 -30.64 29.54
N GLN A 352 -1.18 -31.35 28.55
CA GLN A 352 -2.36 -32.21 28.74
C GLN A 352 -3.57 -31.46 29.32
N GLY A 353 -3.67 -30.16 29.05
CA GLY A 353 -4.81 -29.33 29.41
C GLY A 353 -5.82 -29.21 28.26
N THR A 354 -7.00 -28.71 28.60
CA THR A 354 -8.08 -28.38 27.66
C THR A 354 -8.06 -26.88 27.39
N PHE A 355 -7.95 -26.51 26.11
CA PHE A 355 -7.96 -25.12 25.70
C PHE A 355 -9.38 -24.58 25.72
N ALA A 356 -9.61 -23.52 26.50
CA ALA A 356 -10.95 -22.96 26.70
C ALA A 356 -11.42 -22.01 25.58
N GLY A 357 -10.55 -21.73 24.60
CA GLY A 357 -10.83 -20.86 23.45
C GLY A 357 -10.01 -19.56 23.49
N GLY A 358 -9.83 -18.94 22.32
CA GLY A 358 -9.08 -17.69 22.20
C GLY A 358 -9.78 -16.52 22.90
N GLY A 359 -8.99 -15.65 23.54
CA GLY A 359 -9.50 -14.48 24.27
C GLY A 359 -10.04 -14.76 25.68
N THR A 360 -10.01 -16.02 26.13
CA THR A 360 -10.43 -16.40 27.49
C THR A 360 -9.30 -16.22 28.52
N ASP A 361 -9.66 -16.03 29.79
CA ASP A 361 -8.72 -15.90 30.90
C ASP A 361 -9.04 -16.86 32.07
N CYS A 362 -8.25 -16.77 33.14
CA CYS A 362 -8.35 -17.63 34.30
C CYS A 362 -9.02 -16.93 35.50
N THR A 363 -9.97 -16.04 35.23
CA THR A 363 -10.68 -15.36 36.32
C THR A 363 -11.48 -16.39 37.13
N ASP A 364 -11.40 -16.26 38.45
CA ASP A 364 -12.11 -17.04 39.45
C ASP A 364 -13.00 -16.05 40.21
N HIS A 365 -14.26 -15.89 39.77
CA HIS A 365 -15.16 -14.90 40.36
C HIS A 365 -15.69 -15.35 41.73
N ASN A 366 -15.78 -16.67 41.96
CA ASN A 366 -16.34 -17.24 43.18
C ASN A 366 -15.29 -17.50 44.29
N GLY A 367 -14.00 -17.41 43.96
CA GLY A 367 -12.87 -17.54 44.86
C GLY A 367 -12.64 -18.96 45.39
N ASN A 368 -13.17 -19.98 44.72
CA ASN A 368 -13.05 -21.38 45.16
C ASN A 368 -11.67 -22.00 44.85
N GLY A 369 -10.79 -21.26 44.15
CA GLY A 369 -9.45 -21.71 43.77
C GLY A 369 -9.38 -22.42 42.42
N THR A 370 -10.48 -22.49 41.67
CA THR A 370 -10.60 -22.99 40.31
C THR A 370 -11.13 -21.85 39.44
N ALA A 371 -10.51 -21.58 38.29
CA ALA A 371 -11.06 -20.58 37.37
C ALA A 371 -12.43 -21.05 36.85
N ASP A 372 -13.42 -20.14 36.75
CA ASP A 372 -14.80 -20.50 36.38
C ASP A 372 -14.86 -21.25 35.04
N ILE A 373 -13.97 -20.90 34.11
CA ILE A 373 -13.87 -21.52 32.79
C ILE A 373 -13.31 -22.96 32.81
N CYS A 374 -12.75 -23.39 33.94
CA CYS A 374 -12.11 -24.69 34.13
C CYS A 374 -12.90 -25.63 35.04
N GLU A 375 -14.09 -25.25 35.46
CA GLU A 375 -14.96 -26.07 36.30
C GLU A 375 -15.58 -27.19 35.45
N THR A 376 -15.34 -28.45 35.84
CA THR A 376 -15.78 -29.66 35.09
C THR A 376 -17.08 -30.27 35.61
N THR A 377 -17.57 -29.81 36.75
CA THR A 377 -18.96 -30.04 37.13
C THR A 377 -19.80 -29.06 36.31
N PRO A 378 -20.91 -29.47 35.68
CA PRO A 378 -21.95 -28.50 35.38
C PRO A 378 -22.28 -27.90 36.75
N VAL A 379 -21.76 -26.70 37.04
CA VAL A 379 -22.13 -25.99 38.25
C VAL A 379 -23.58 -25.67 38.00
N CYS A 380 -24.42 -26.49 38.58
CA CYS A 380 -25.82 -26.20 38.61
C CYS A 380 -25.91 -24.93 39.39
N ARG A 381 -26.17 -23.82 38.71
CA ARG A 381 -26.08 -22.53 39.35
C ARG A 381 -27.07 -22.42 40.52
N ALA A 382 -28.12 -23.23 40.51
CA ALA A 382 -29.09 -23.36 41.59
C ALA A 382 -28.65 -24.26 42.76
N ASP A 383 -27.49 -24.93 42.72
CA ASP A 383 -26.88 -25.65 43.86
C ASP A 383 -25.98 -24.66 44.62
N LEU A 384 -26.53 -24.12 45.69
CA LEU A 384 -25.98 -23.02 46.47
C LEU A 384 -25.67 -23.43 47.91
N SER A 385 -26.34 -24.44 48.46
CA SER A 385 -26.20 -24.81 49.86
C SER A 385 -26.71 -26.22 50.20
N GLY A 386 -25.89 -26.99 50.92
CA GLY A 386 -26.26 -28.27 51.53
C GLY A 386 -27.00 -28.15 52.87
N SER A 387 -27.41 -26.95 53.30
CA SER A 387 -28.23 -26.77 54.50
C SER A 387 -29.12 -25.53 54.44
N SER A 388 -30.34 -25.64 54.96
CA SER A 388 -31.24 -24.49 55.15
C SER A 388 -31.08 -23.80 56.51
N ASP A 389 -30.20 -24.29 57.39
CA ASP A 389 -29.96 -23.69 58.70
C ASP A 389 -28.73 -22.76 58.65
N PRO A 390 -28.88 -21.43 58.82
CA PRO A 390 -27.77 -20.47 58.80
C PRO A 390 -26.65 -20.72 59.83
N MET A 391 -26.89 -21.55 60.85
CA MET A 391 -25.88 -21.95 61.82
C MET A 391 -25.15 -23.25 61.46
N HIS A 392 -25.60 -23.95 60.41
CA HIS A 392 -24.98 -25.18 59.95
C HIS A 392 -23.70 -24.90 59.15
N PRO A 393 -22.63 -25.71 59.29
CA PRO A 393 -21.41 -25.55 58.51
C PRO A 393 -21.58 -25.61 56.99
N ASP A 394 -22.63 -26.28 56.53
CA ASP A 394 -22.93 -26.48 55.11
C ASP A 394 -23.90 -25.41 54.54
N TYR A 395 -24.24 -24.38 55.33
CA TYR A 395 -25.02 -23.24 54.85
C TYR A 395 -24.16 -22.37 53.92
N GLY A 396 -24.65 -22.14 52.69
CA GLY A 396 -23.90 -21.48 51.61
C GLY A 396 -22.77 -22.31 51.02
N VAL A 397 -22.77 -23.64 51.24
CA VAL A 397 -21.80 -24.57 50.66
C VAL A 397 -22.54 -25.55 49.74
N PRO A 398 -22.37 -25.48 48.41
CA PRO A 398 -23.00 -26.40 47.46
C PRO A 398 -22.67 -27.86 47.76
N ASP A 399 -23.64 -28.77 47.62
CA ASP A 399 -23.50 -30.19 47.96
C ASP A 399 -23.73 -31.15 46.77
N GLY A 400 -23.97 -30.61 45.58
CA GLY A 400 -24.23 -31.37 44.36
C GLY A 400 -25.69 -31.76 44.18
N GLN A 401 -26.61 -31.30 45.02
CA GLN A 401 -28.05 -31.46 44.86
C GLN A 401 -28.72 -30.09 44.75
N VAL A 402 -29.85 -30.02 44.04
CA VAL A 402 -30.74 -28.86 44.12
C VAL A 402 -31.98 -29.28 44.88
N ASP A 403 -32.05 -28.84 46.13
CA ASP A 403 -33.13 -29.13 47.04
C ASP A 403 -33.54 -27.90 47.88
N ALA A 404 -34.42 -28.12 48.86
CA ALA A 404 -34.99 -27.04 49.65
C ALA A 404 -33.92 -26.15 50.32
N SER A 405 -32.75 -26.72 50.62
CA SER A 405 -31.61 -26.01 51.20
C SER A 405 -31.14 -24.87 50.29
N ASP A 406 -31.01 -25.14 49.00
CA ASP A 406 -30.63 -24.14 48.00
C ASP A 406 -31.70 -23.07 47.82
N PHE A 407 -32.98 -23.48 47.80
CA PHE A 407 -34.09 -22.53 47.65
C PHE A 407 -34.14 -21.53 48.82
N PHE A 408 -33.94 -22.00 50.05
CA PHE A 408 -33.95 -21.12 51.21
C PHE A 408 -32.71 -20.20 51.23
N TYR A 409 -31.53 -20.74 50.91
CA TYR A 409 -30.33 -19.94 50.80
C TYR A 409 -30.43 -18.89 49.68
N PHE A 410 -30.94 -19.27 48.49
CA PHE A 410 -31.21 -18.34 47.38
C PHE A 410 -32.14 -17.21 47.81
N LEU A 411 -33.24 -17.52 48.50
CA LEU A 411 -34.19 -16.51 48.95
C LEU A 411 -33.56 -15.53 49.95
N ASP A 412 -32.74 -16.02 50.86
CA ASP A 412 -31.98 -15.17 51.79
C ASP A 412 -31.06 -14.22 51.00
N GLN A 413 -30.25 -14.74 50.07
CA GLN A 413 -29.32 -13.94 49.27
C GLN A 413 -30.05 -12.95 48.33
N PHE A 414 -31.15 -13.36 47.73
CA PHE A 414 -31.97 -12.55 46.83
C PHE A 414 -32.63 -11.39 47.60
N THR A 415 -33.13 -11.63 48.81
CA THR A 415 -33.75 -10.58 49.63
C THR A 415 -32.73 -9.63 50.27
N GLU A 416 -31.51 -10.10 50.53
CA GLU A 416 -30.38 -9.29 50.97
C GLU A 416 -29.75 -8.46 49.84
N GLY A 417 -30.13 -8.71 48.58
CA GLY A 417 -29.58 -8.01 47.43
C GLY A 417 -28.16 -8.45 47.05
N ASN A 418 -27.76 -9.67 47.43
CA ASN A 418 -26.45 -10.22 47.12
C ASN A 418 -26.40 -10.74 45.67
N PHE A 419 -26.18 -9.81 44.74
CA PHE A 419 -26.06 -10.13 43.31
C PHE A 419 -24.85 -11.03 42.99
N LEU A 420 -23.85 -11.17 43.88
CA LEU A 420 -22.73 -12.09 43.61
C LEU A 420 -23.14 -13.56 43.71
N VAL A 421 -24.27 -13.85 44.36
CA VAL A 421 -24.76 -15.21 44.58
C VAL A 421 -26.12 -15.43 43.90
N ALA A 422 -26.98 -14.42 43.89
CA ALA A 422 -28.35 -14.54 43.42
C ALA A 422 -28.58 -14.00 41.99
N ASP A 423 -27.55 -13.47 41.32
CA ASP A 423 -27.60 -13.13 39.88
C ASP A 423 -27.38 -14.40 39.04
N MET A 424 -28.45 -14.84 38.40
CA MET A 424 -28.55 -16.14 37.75
C MET A 424 -28.78 -16.00 36.25
N SER A 425 -29.53 -14.98 35.81
CA SER A 425 -29.90 -14.83 34.41
C SER A 425 -30.40 -13.43 34.06
N GLY A 426 -29.91 -12.87 32.95
CA GLY A 426 -30.41 -11.63 32.35
C GLY A 426 -31.69 -11.78 31.52
N SER A 427 -32.35 -12.95 31.52
CA SER A 427 -33.61 -13.17 30.81
C SER A 427 -34.44 -14.27 31.45
N SER A 428 -35.75 -14.04 31.59
CA SER A 428 -36.70 -15.09 32.00
C SER A 428 -37.21 -15.97 30.84
N ASP A 429 -36.81 -15.71 29.60
CA ASP A 429 -37.20 -16.49 28.42
C ASP A 429 -36.17 -17.57 28.10
N PRO A 430 -36.50 -18.88 28.21
CA PRO A 430 -35.59 -20.00 27.91
C PRO A 430 -35.06 -20.04 26.47
N THR A 431 -35.63 -19.26 25.55
CA THR A 431 -35.18 -19.17 24.16
C THR A 431 -34.20 -18.03 23.89
N SER A 432 -33.98 -17.16 24.89
CA SER A 432 -33.03 -16.06 24.81
C SER A 432 -31.59 -16.55 24.95
N PRO A 433 -30.62 -15.94 24.22
CA PRO A 433 -29.19 -16.18 24.45
C PRO A 433 -28.72 -15.76 25.86
N ASP A 434 -29.48 -14.91 26.55
CA ASP A 434 -29.16 -14.39 27.88
C ASP A 434 -29.78 -15.25 29.02
N TYR A 435 -30.48 -16.34 28.67
CA TYR A 435 -31.06 -17.26 29.65
C TYR A 435 -29.98 -18.10 30.34
N GLY A 436 -29.91 -18.05 31.66
CA GLY A 436 -28.86 -18.67 32.49
C GLY A 436 -27.50 -17.95 32.44
N VAL A 437 -27.46 -16.72 31.93
CA VAL A 437 -26.26 -15.88 31.88
C VAL A 437 -26.46 -14.66 32.80
N PRO A 438 -25.63 -14.45 33.83
CA PRO A 438 -25.79 -13.34 34.77
C PRO A 438 -25.46 -12.01 34.09
N ASP A 439 -26.18 -10.95 34.44
CA ASP A 439 -26.07 -9.64 33.79
C ASP A 439 -25.71 -8.48 34.74
N GLY A 440 -25.45 -8.80 36.02
CA GLY A 440 -25.12 -7.85 37.08
C GLY A 440 -26.34 -7.16 37.69
N LEU A 441 -27.56 -7.56 37.32
CA LEU A 441 -28.80 -7.08 37.91
C LEU A 441 -29.44 -8.20 38.73
N LEU A 442 -30.16 -7.82 39.79
CA LEU A 442 -30.93 -8.75 40.60
C LEU A 442 -32.41 -8.43 40.39
N ASP A 443 -33.07 -9.20 39.53
CA ASP A 443 -34.46 -8.98 39.14
C ASP A 443 -35.28 -10.27 39.02
N ALA A 444 -36.44 -10.18 38.38
CA ALA A 444 -37.35 -11.32 38.28
C ALA A 444 -36.79 -12.45 37.41
N SER A 445 -35.88 -12.13 36.48
CA SER A 445 -35.25 -13.09 35.57
C SER A 445 -34.43 -14.12 36.34
N ASP A 446 -33.68 -13.69 37.35
CA ASP A 446 -32.90 -14.58 38.21
C ASP A 446 -33.78 -15.54 39.00
N PHE A 447 -34.86 -14.99 39.57
CA PHE A 447 -35.82 -15.76 40.35
C PHE A 447 -36.53 -16.81 39.50
N PHE A 448 -36.97 -16.45 38.28
CA PHE A 448 -37.62 -17.38 37.38
C PHE A 448 -36.66 -18.46 36.87
N TYR A 449 -35.43 -18.09 36.51
CA TYR A 449 -34.40 -19.05 36.13
C TYR A 449 -34.10 -20.03 37.27
N PHE A 450 -33.91 -19.55 38.50
CA PHE A 450 -33.70 -20.41 39.67
C PHE A 450 -34.82 -21.42 39.83
N LEU A 451 -36.09 -20.98 39.74
CA LEU A 451 -37.25 -21.87 39.87
C LEU A 451 -37.30 -22.93 38.77
N ASP A 452 -36.98 -22.57 37.53
CA ASP A 452 -36.96 -23.53 36.43
C ASP A 452 -35.90 -24.61 36.65
N VAL A 453 -34.69 -24.24 37.07
CA VAL A 453 -33.62 -25.19 37.41
C VAL A 453 -33.98 -26.03 38.64
N PHE A 454 -34.59 -25.42 39.67
CA PHE A 454 -35.03 -26.10 40.88
C PHE A 454 -36.06 -27.21 40.59
N VAL A 455 -36.96 -26.99 39.63
CA VAL A 455 -38.00 -27.97 39.27
C VAL A 455 -37.45 -29.05 38.33
N LEU A 456 -36.60 -28.67 37.38
CA LEU A 456 -36.09 -29.57 36.34
C LEU A 456 -34.89 -30.39 36.80
N GLY A 457 -34.18 -29.93 37.83
CA GLY A 457 -32.88 -30.44 38.22
C GLY A 457 -31.78 -29.99 37.26
N CYS A 458 -30.54 -30.25 37.66
CA CYS A 458 -29.35 -29.91 36.90
C CYS A 458 -29.23 -30.87 35.70
N GLY A 459 -29.39 -30.34 34.48
CA GLY A 459 -29.28 -31.09 33.22
C GLY A 459 -27.92 -30.96 32.58
#